data_AF-A0A848GJ90-F1
#
_entry.id   AF-A0A848GJ90-F1
#
_cell.length_a   1.000
_cell.length_b   1.000
_cell.length_c   1.000
_cell.angle_alpha   90.00
_cell.angle_beta   90.00
_cell.angle_gamma   90.00
#
_symmetry.space_group_name_H-M   'P 1'
#
loop_
_entity.id
_entity.type
_entity.pdbx_description
1 polymer ?
#
loop_
_entity_poly.entity_id
_entity_poly.type
_entity_poly.pdbx_seq_one_letter_code
_entity_poly.pdbx_strand_id
1 'polypeptide(L)'
;MITGYVIARKPMYDFSDVIIGRNSLLRIEDKYYHGIDRLNWIDVESRFKQSAIPENLLNVYTDLEASEQDLTGIKVLKKYDEAVVLMSLDEEMTLKNEILVIASNKLNQIKGHGIATVQTITWLGYDIVLLGGWSLIRHAIFENRQMSLLKVIALNSFGLLDNEEQADDFLKQYNKLADLDSVDPLLDNSSYGVDCIRVGVL
;
A
#
# COMPACT_ATOMS: atom_id res chain seq x y z
N MET A 1 10.61 -9.07 -10.95
CA MET A 1 9.76 -8.59 -12.06
C MET A 1 8.78 -7.57 -11.48
N ILE A 2 8.54 -6.44 -12.15
CA ILE A 2 7.62 -5.41 -11.65
C ILE A 2 6.19 -5.94 -11.80
N THR A 3 5.37 -5.73 -10.79
CA THR A 3 3.97 -6.14 -10.79
C THR A 3 3.09 -5.10 -11.44
N GLY A 4 3.34 -3.81 -11.17
CA GLY A 4 2.63 -2.73 -11.80
C GLY A 4 2.78 -1.43 -11.04
N TYR A 5 1.82 -0.54 -11.25
CA TYR A 5 1.71 0.75 -10.60
C TYR A 5 0.53 0.73 -9.62
N VAL A 6 0.70 1.33 -8.46
CA VAL A 6 -0.38 1.57 -7.49
C VAL A 6 -0.45 3.05 -7.18
N ILE A 7 -1.66 3.55 -6.93
CA ILE A 7 -1.85 4.92 -6.47
C ILE A 7 -1.91 4.91 -4.95
N ALA A 8 -1.08 5.74 -4.32
CA ALA A 8 -1.03 5.91 -2.87
C ALA A 8 -1.13 7.39 -2.52
N ARG A 9 -1.66 7.72 -1.35
CA ARG A 9 -1.59 9.10 -0.85
C ARG A 9 -0.18 9.42 -0.39
N LYS A 10 0.37 10.59 -0.73
CA LYS A 10 1.71 10.99 -0.28
C LYS A 10 1.81 10.97 1.26
N PRO A 11 2.95 10.54 1.83
CA PRO A 11 3.03 10.22 3.25
C PRO A 11 2.74 11.41 4.17
N MET A 12 3.11 12.62 3.72
CA MET A 12 2.94 13.86 4.48
C MET A 12 1.48 14.38 4.51
N TYR A 13 0.60 13.79 3.70
CA TYR A 13 -0.78 14.24 3.51
C TYR A 13 -1.81 13.19 3.89
N ASP A 14 -1.42 12.07 4.49
CA ASP A 14 -2.41 11.11 4.95
C ASP A 14 -3.11 11.60 6.22
N PHE A 15 -4.30 12.17 6.00
CA PHE A 15 -5.26 12.58 7.01
C PHE A 15 -6.37 11.53 7.06
N SER A 16 -6.07 10.31 7.49
CA SER A 16 -7.13 9.42 7.96
C SER A 16 -7.74 10.07 9.21
N ASP A 17 -8.83 10.81 8.97
CA ASP A 17 -9.72 11.51 9.90
C ASP A 17 -9.24 12.87 10.46
N VAL A 18 -9.70 13.92 9.78
CA VAL A 18 -9.76 15.34 10.21
C VAL A 18 -10.48 15.55 11.56
N ILE A 19 -10.92 14.50 12.26
CA ILE A 19 -11.74 14.63 13.47
C ILE A 19 -10.92 14.61 14.78
N ILE A 20 -9.65 14.21 14.78
CA ILE A 20 -8.87 14.24 16.04
C ILE A 20 -7.49 14.85 15.76
N GLY A 21 -7.28 16.07 16.24
CA GLY A 21 -6.04 16.85 16.10
C GLY A 21 -4.80 16.19 16.73
N ARG A 22 -4.34 15.09 16.14
CA ARG A 22 -3.15 14.34 16.51
C ARG A 22 -2.28 14.16 15.27
N ASN A 23 -0.97 14.26 15.49
CA ASN A 23 0.10 13.99 14.51
C ASN A 23 -0.27 12.86 13.55
N SER A 24 0.00 13.06 12.25
CA SER A 24 -0.28 12.10 11.17
C SER A 24 -0.06 10.66 11.64
N LEU A 25 -1.10 9.82 11.59
CA LEU A 25 -1.07 8.46 12.11
C LEU A 25 0.09 7.65 11.51
N LEU A 26 0.52 8.00 10.29
CA LEU A 26 1.61 7.40 9.54
C LEU A 26 3.01 8.00 9.78
N ARG A 27 3.25 8.65 10.92
CA ARG A 27 4.58 9.15 11.31
C ARG A 27 5.01 8.70 12.69
N ILE A 28 6.23 8.20 12.80
CA ILE A 28 6.93 7.94 14.08
C ILE A 28 8.28 8.65 14.03
N GLU A 29 8.52 9.53 14.99
CA GLU A 29 9.76 10.33 15.05
C GLU A 29 10.02 11.10 13.74
N ASP A 30 11.06 10.73 13.02
CA ASP A 30 11.49 11.29 11.73
C ASP A 30 11.04 10.44 10.52
N LYS A 31 10.41 9.28 10.75
CA LYS A 31 9.99 8.34 9.70
C LYS A 31 8.53 8.53 9.35
N TYR A 32 8.25 8.58 8.06
CA TYR A 32 6.92 8.45 7.50
C TYR A 32 6.77 7.06 6.91
N TYR A 33 5.56 6.49 6.91
CA TYR A 33 5.30 5.25 6.22
C TYR A 33 5.10 5.51 4.71
N HIS A 34 5.90 4.89 3.86
CA HIS A 34 5.84 5.01 2.40
C HIS A 34 5.27 3.77 1.68
N GLY A 35 4.68 2.81 2.40
CA GLY A 35 4.17 1.57 1.81
C GLY A 35 2.94 1.77 0.93
N ILE A 36 2.34 0.68 0.47
CA ILE A 36 1.34 0.75 -0.61
C ILE A 36 -0.06 1.13 -0.11
N ASP A 37 -0.33 0.85 1.16
CA ASP A 37 -1.65 0.97 1.79
C ASP A 37 -1.83 2.36 2.42
N ARG A 38 -2.03 3.39 1.60
CA ARG A 38 -2.19 4.79 2.03
C ARG A 38 -3.35 5.55 1.38
N LEU A 39 -3.96 4.99 0.34
CA LEU A 39 -5.10 5.62 -0.34
C LEU A 39 -6.41 5.00 0.14
N ASN A 40 -7.30 5.83 0.69
CA ASN A 40 -8.68 5.41 0.92
C ASN A 40 -9.49 5.53 -0.39
N TRP A 41 -9.79 4.40 -1.00
CA TRP A 41 -10.52 4.35 -2.27
C TRP A 41 -11.98 4.81 -2.17
N ILE A 42 -12.56 4.91 -0.97
CA ILE A 42 -13.93 5.43 -0.78
C ILE A 42 -14.07 6.86 -1.34
N ASP A 43 -13.04 7.70 -1.19
CA ASP A 43 -13.02 9.07 -1.71
C ASP A 43 -13.23 9.06 -3.23
N VAL A 44 -12.54 8.13 -3.91
CA VAL A 44 -12.58 7.92 -5.36
C VAL A 44 -13.93 7.34 -5.77
N GLU A 45 -14.34 6.21 -5.17
CA GLU A 45 -15.59 5.49 -5.46
C GLU A 45 -16.84 6.38 -5.37
N SER A 46 -16.86 7.30 -4.40
CA SER A 46 -18.01 8.18 -4.18
C SER A 46 -18.32 9.04 -5.41
N ARG A 47 -17.30 9.49 -6.15
CA ARG A 47 -17.44 10.27 -7.38
C ARG A 47 -17.89 9.44 -8.56
N PHE A 48 -17.42 8.19 -8.64
CA PHE A 48 -17.83 7.24 -9.67
C PHE A 48 -19.33 6.96 -9.58
N LYS A 49 -19.82 6.73 -8.36
CA LYS A 49 -21.25 6.50 -8.10
C LYS A 49 -22.13 7.72 -8.41
N GLN A 50 -21.55 8.92 -8.45
CA GLN A 50 -22.25 10.17 -8.76
C GLN A 50 -22.17 10.57 -10.26
N SER A 51 -21.56 9.74 -11.13
CA SER A 51 -21.37 10.03 -12.56
C SER A 51 -20.68 11.37 -12.86
N ALA A 52 -19.84 11.84 -11.94
CA ALA A 52 -19.23 13.18 -12.00
C ALA A 52 -17.82 13.18 -12.63
N ILE A 53 -17.44 12.12 -13.35
CA ILE A 53 -16.06 11.87 -13.76
C ILE A 53 -15.94 11.84 -15.30
N PRO A 54 -14.86 12.40 -15.87
CA PRO A 54 -14.53 12.27 -17.29
C PRO A 54 -14.51 10.81 -17.80
N GLU A 55 -14.97 10.59 -19.03
CA GLU A 55 -15.11 9.24 -19.64
C GLU A 55 -13.78 8.46 -19.74
N ASN A 56 -12.68 9.15 -20.04
CA ASN A 56 -11.36 8.53 -20.10
C ASN A 56 -10.94 7.92 -18.76
N LEU A 57 -11.33 8.56 -17.66
CA LEU A 57 -11.02 8.10 -16.32
C LEU A 57 -11.99 7.00 -15.86
N LEU A 58 -13.24 7.08 -16.32
CA LEU A 58 -14.24 6.02 -16.14
C LEU A 58 -13.73 4.67 -16.65
N ASN A 59 -13.17 4.67 -17.86
CA ASN A 59 -12.66 3.45 -18.49
C ASN A 59 -11.50 2.84 -17.69
N VAL A 60 -10.50 3.65 -17.33
CA VAL A 60 -9.33 3.17 -16.58
C VAL A 60 -9.72 2.59 -15.22
N TYR A 61 -10.62 3.25 -14.50
CA TYR A 61 -11.08 2.74 -13.21
C TYR A 61 -11.94 1.49 -13.33
N THR A 62 -12.81 1.42 -14.34
CA THR A 62 -13.62 0.22 -14.59
C THR A 62 -12.72 -0.98 -14.89
N ASP A 63 -11.67 -0.79 -15.69
CA ASP A 63 -10.67 -1.82 -15.97
C ASP A 63 -9.90 -2.23 -14.71
N LEU A 64 -9.58 -1.26 -13.84
CA LEU A 64 -8.92 -1.50 -12.56
C LEU A 64 -9.79 -2.35 -11.62
N GLU A 65 -11.06 -1.99 -11.44
CA GLU A 65 -12.03 -2.74 -10.63
C GLU A 65 -12.26 -4.15 -11.19
N ALA A 66 -12.39 -4.29 -12.51
CA ALA A 66 -12.51 -5.59 -13.15
C ALA A 66 -11.26 -6.46 -12.94
N SER A 67 -10.08 -5.84 -12.86
CA SER A 67 -8.81 -6.53 -12.56
C SER A 67 -8.64 -6.90 -11.07
N GLU A 68 -9.48 -6.34 -10.19
CA GLU A 68 -9.50 -6.61 -8.75
C GLU A 68 -10.56 -7.67 -8.37
N GLN A 69 -11.03 -8.46 -9.32
CA GLN A 69 -11.85 -9.65 -9.00
C GLN A 69 -11.06 -10.76 -8.27
N ASP A 70 -9.79 -10.50 -7.95
CA ASP A 70 -9.01 -11.32 -7.02
C ASP A 70 -9.20 -10.85 -5.57
N LEU A 71 -9.20 -11.79 -4.62
CA LEU A 71 -9.33 -11.48 -3.19
C LEU A 71 -8.04 -10.85 -2.59
N THR A 72 -7.19 -10.20 -3.39
CA THR A 72 -5.95 -9.58 -2.90
C THR A 72 -6.18 -8.19 -2.31
N GLY A 73 -7.27 -7.52 -2.68
CA GLY A 73 -7.56 -6.14 -2.23
C GLY A 73 -6.54 -5.09 -2.69
N ILE A 74 -5.65 -5.44 -3.63
CA ILE A 74 -4.64 -4.53 -4.16
C ILE A 74 -4.98 -4.21 -5.62
N LYS A 75 -5.36 -2.96 -5.86
CA LYS A 75 -5.60 -2.38 -7.17
C LYS A 75 -4.28 -2.07 -7.88
N VAL A 76 -3.96 -2.81 -8.94
CA VAL A 76 -2.70 -2.68 -9.68
C VAL A 76 -2.96 -2.30 -11.14
N LEU A 77 -2.36 -1.20 -11.56
CA LEU A 77 -2.38 -0.70 -12.94
C LEU A 77 -1.21 -1.27 -13.73
N LYS A 78 -1.47 -1.62 -14.99
CA LYS A 78 -0.46 -2.27 -15.85
C LYS A 78 0.30 -1.25 -16.70
N LYS A 79 -0.29 -0.10 -17.00
CA LYS A 79 0.36 0.96 -17.76
C LYS A 79 0.58 2.20 -16.91
N TYR A 80 1.73 2.84 -17.11
CA TYR A 80 2.05 4.09 -16.44
C TYR A 80 1.06 5.19 -16.83
N ASP A 81 0.68 5.26 -18.12
CA ASP A 81 -0.27 6.25 -18.61
C ASP A 81 -1.65 6.13 -17.95
N GLU A 82 -2.08 4.90 -17.62
CA GLU A 82 -3.32 4.66 -16.87
C GLU A 82 -3.22 5.22 -15.43
N ALA A 83 -2.06 5.05 -14.79
CA ALA A 83 -1.78 5.65 -13.49
C ALA A 83 -1.75 7.17 -13.53
N VAL A 84 -1.19 7.77 -14.59
CA VAL A 84 -1.21 9.22 -14.81
C VAL A 84 -2.63 9.73 -15.01
N VAL A 85 -3.47 8.99 -15.76
CA VAL A 85 -4.90 9.34 -15.91
C VAL A 85 -5.61 9.28 -14.57
N LEU A 86 -5.43 8.24 -13.76
CA LEU A 86 -6.04 8.18 -12.43
C LEU A 86 -5.51 9.26 -11.48
N MET A 87 -4.24 9.65 -11.61
CA MET A 87 -3.68 10.76 -10.87
C MET A 87 -4.34 12.11 -11.19
N SER A 88 -5.00 12.29 -12.35
CA SER A 88 -5.65 13.58 -12.63
C SER A 88 -6.87 13.84 -11.71
N LEU A 89 -7.47 12.79 -11.13
CA LEU A 89 -8.46 12.94 -10.04
C LEU A 89 -7.85 13.65 -8.82
N ASP A 90 -6.55 13.48 -8.60
CA ASP A 90 -5.84 14.10 -7.48
C ASP A 90 -5.88 15.62 -7.56
N GLU A 91 -5.74 16.18 -8.76
CA GLU A 91 -5.75 17.63 -8.97
C GLU A 91 -7.13 18.22 -8.67
N GLU A 92 -8.20 17.51 -9.05
CA GLU A 92 -9.58 17.92 -8.79
C GLU A 92 -9.99 17.78 -7.32
N MET A 93 -9.49 16.73 -6.65
CA MET A 93 -9.87 16.40 -5.27
C MET A 93 -8.84 16.84 -4.23
N THR A 94 -7.71 17.38 -4.67
CA THR A 94 -6.58 17.80 -3.82
C THR A 94 -6.05 16.70 -2.90
N LEU A 95 -6.19 15.41 -3.27
CA LEU A 95 -5.87 14.26 -2.39
C LEU A 95 -4.37 14.06 -2.12
N LYS A 96 -3.50 14.79 -2.83
CA LYS A 96 -2.04 14.71 -2.79
C LYS A 96 -1.53 13.28 -2.94
N ASN A 97 -1.92 12.64 -4.03
CA ASN A 97 -1.53 11.27 -4.35
C ASN A 97 -0.14 11.19 -5.01
N GLU A 98 0.38 9.97 -5.14
CA GLU A 98 1.58 9.60 -5.88
C GLU A 98 1.42 8.23 -6.55
N ILE A 99 2.21 8.00 -7.60
CA ILE A 99 2.30 6.70 -8.27
C ILE A 99 3.47 5.95 -7.66
N LEU A 100 3.22 4.78 -7.09
CA LEU A 100 4.26 3.85 -6.67
C LEU A 100 4.40 2.74 -7.71
N VAL A 101 5.64 2.28 -7.89
CA VAL A 101 5.96 1.05 -8.61
C VAL A 101 6.12 -0.07 -7.60
N ILE A 102 5.46 -1.20 -7.84
CA ILE A 102 5.54 -2.35 -6.95
C ILE A 102 6.11 -3.58 -7.64
N ALA A 103 6.84 -4.40 -6.89
CA ALA A 103 7.28 -5.71 -7.33
C ALA A 103 6.96 -6.76 -6.27
N SER A 104 6.22 -7.79 -6.66
CA SER A 104 5.92 -8.97 -5.87
C SER A 104 5.79 -10.20 -6.77
N ASN A 105 6.46 -11.28 -6.38
CA ASN A 105 6.33 -12.55 -7.07
C ASN A 105 4.94 -13.17 -6.88
N LYS A 106 4.36 -13.06 -5.68
CA LYS A 106 3.03 -13.61 -5.38
C LYS A 106 1.94 -12.87 -6.14
N LEU A 107 1.95 -11.54 -6.16
CA LEU A 107 0.99 -10.77 -6.95
C LEU A 107 1.13 -11.02 -8.45
N ASN A 108 2.35 -11.20 -8.97
CA ASN A 108 2.55 -11.58 -10.37
C ASN A 108 1.90 -12.93 -10.70
N GLN A 109 1.95 -13.89 -9.78
CA GLN A 109 1.29 -15.19 -9.95
C GLN A 109 -0.24 -15.07 -9.91
N ILE A 110 -0.78 -14.27 -8.99
CA ILE A 110 -2.24 -14.12 -8.81
C ILE A 110 -2.85 -13.30 -9.96
N LYS A 111 -2.26 -12.13 -10.26
CA LYS A 111 -2.73 -11.20 -11.32
C LYS A 111 -2.28 -11.63 -12.72
N GLY A 112 -1.48 -12.68 -12.78
CA GLY A 112 -1.13 -13.42 -13.98
C GLY A 112 0.03 -12.86 -14.81
N HIS A 113 0.52 -11.64 -14.56
CA HIS A 113 1.60 -11.06 -15.37
C HIS A 113 2.36 -9.97 -14.59
N GLY A 114 3.66 -9.84 -14.86
CA GLY A 114 4.44 -8.65 -14.51
C GLY A 114 4.73 -7.78 -15.73
N ILE A 115 5.06 -6.52 -15.49
CA ILE A 115 5.32 -5.52 -16.52
C ILE A 115 6.82 -5.24 -16.66
N ALA A 116 7.22 -4.75 -17.84
CA ALA A 116 8.50 -4.08 -18.01
C ALA A 116 8.29 -2.57 -17.82
N THR A 117 9.20 -1.93 -17.08
CA THR A 117 9.28 -0.46 -17.08
C THR A 117 10.37 -0.01 -18.03
N VAL A 118 10.19 1.18 -18.62
CA VAL A 118 11.22 1.89 -19.39
C VAL A 118 11.90 2.98 -18.58
N GLN A 119 11.40 3.27 -17.38
CA GLN A 119 11.85 4.36 -16.51
C GLN A 119 12.76 3.84 -15.39
N THR A 120 13.63 4.70 -14.87
CA THR A 120 14.48 4.35 -13.72
C THR A 120 13.62 4.31 -12.47
N ILE A 121 13.80 3.28 -11.62
CA ILE A 121 13.04 3.15 -10.37
C ILE A 121 14.00 3.37 -9.20
N THR A 122 13.61 4.27 -8.29
CA THR A 122 14.21 4.39 -6.96
C THR A 122 13.43 3.51 -5.99
N TRP A 123 14.02 2.39 -5.58
CA TRP A 123 13.41 1.49 -4.61
C TRP A 123 13.51 2.07 -3.19
N LEU A 124 12.37 2.20 -2.53
CA LEU A 124 12.25 2.76 -1.18
C LEU A 124 12.41 1.69 -0.09
N GLY A 125 12.01 0.46 -0.38
CA GLY A 125 12.08 -0.65 0.58
C GLY A 125 11.02 -1.71 0.31
N TYR A 126 10.68 -2.44 1.36
CA TYR A 126 9.72 -3.53 1.36
C TYR A 126 8.62 -3.27 2.38
N ASP A 127 7.39 -3.49 1.94
CA ASP A 127 6.18 -3.47 2.74
C ASP A 127 5.67 -4.90 2.95
N ILE A 128 4.94 -5.14 4.03
CA ILE A 128 4.36 -6.45 4.35
C ILE A 128 2.86 -6.30 4.38
N VAL A 129 2.18 -6.99 3.48
CA VAL A 129 0.75 -6.80 3.26
C VAL A 129 0.01 -8.11 3.45
N LEU A 130 -1.04 -8.07 4.27
CA LEU A 130 -2.02 -9.14 4.30
C LEU A 130 -2.92 -9.00 3.06
N LEU A 131 -2.85 -9.94 2.13
CA LEU A 131 -3.66 -9.87 0.90
C LEU A 131 -5.15 -10.02 1.23
N GLY A 132 -5.96 -9.06 0.79
CA GLY A 132 -7.35 -8.88 1.18
C GLY A 132 -7.54 -8.06 2.46
N GLY A 133 -6.45 -7.55 3.03
CA GLY A 133 -6.43 -6.72 4.24
C GLY A 133 -5.55 -5.49 4.06
N TRP A 134 -4.71 -5.22 5.06
CA TRP A 134 -3.90 -4.00 5.18
C TRP A 134 -2.40 -4.30 5.26
N SER A 135 -1.59 -3.23 5.19
CA SER A 135 -0.16 -3.35 5.52
C SER A 135 0.03 -3.59 7.02
N LEU A 136 0.75 -4.67 7.35
CA LEU A 136 1.10 -5.00 8.73
C LEU A 136 2.06 -3.98 9.34
N ILE A 137 2.96 -3.39 8.53
CA ILE A 137 3.85 -2.33 9.00
C ILE A 137 3.03 -1.11 9.38
N ARG A 138 2.16 -0.64 8.47
CA ARG A 138 1.25 0.48 8.74
C ARG A 138 0.45 0.25 10.02
N HIS A 139 -0.26 -0.87 10.09
CA HIS A 139 -1.19 -1.12 11.16
C HIS A 139 -0.51 -1.33 12.51
N ALA A 140 0.49 -2.22 12.58
CA ALA A 140 1.12 -2.55 13.84
C ALA A 140 2.00 -1.40 14.37
N ILE A 141 2.86 -0.85 13.51
CA ILE A 141 3.86 0.11 13.94
C ILE A 141 3.27 1.53 13.97
N PHE A 142 2.65 1.98 12.89
CA PHE A 142 2.25 3.39 12.77
C PHE A 142 0.91 3.70 13.44
N GLU A 143 -0.11 2.87 13.21
CA GLU A 143 -1.44 3.08 13.79
C GLU A 143 -1.47 2.67 15.27
N ASN A 144 -1.06 1.43 15.56
CA ASN A 144 -1.13 0.86 16.91
C ASN A 144 0.11 1.16 17.78
N ARG A 145 1.12 1.85 17.24
CA ARG A 145 2.32 2.29 17.99
C ARG A 145 3.01 1.15 18.74
N GLN A 146 3.11 -0.03 18.12
CA GLN A 146 3.79 -1.19 18.70
C GLN A 146 5.31 -1.00 18.71
N MET A 147 5.80 -0.16 19.63
CA MET A 147 7.21 0.20 19.74
C MET A 147 8.11 -1.00 20.09
N SER A 148 7.55 -2.10 20.62
CA SER A 148 8.26 -3.36 20.82
C SER A 148 8.77 -3.94 19.50
N LEU A 149 8.01 -3.84 18.40
CA LEU A 149 8.45 -4.25 17.07
C LEU A 149 9.63 -3.41 16.59
N LEU A 150 9.58 -2.09 16.77
CA LEU A 150 10.66 -1.18 16.37
C LEU A 150 11.98 -1.38 17.13
N LYS A 151 11.95 -1.99 18.33
CA LYS A 151 13.17 -2.33 19.07
C LYS A 151 13.93 -3.50 18.44
N VAL A 152 13.25 -4.33 17.67
CA VAL A 152 13.80 -5.57 17.09
C VAL A 152 13.94 -5.46 15.58
N ILE A 153 13.04 -4.73 14.92
CA ILE A 153 13.01 -4.52 13.48
C ILE A 153 13.35 -3.07 13.16
N ALA A 154 14.48 -2.88 12.48
CA ALA A 154 14.89 -1.57 11.99
C ALA A 154 14.13 -1.25 10.70
N LEU A 155 13.28 -0.22 10.74
CA LEU A 155 12.75 0.41 9.54
C LEU A 155 13.73 1.45 9.00
N ASN A 156 13.80 1.57 7.68
CA ASN A 156 14.60 2.57 7.00
C ASN A 156 13.96 3.97 7.06
N SER A 157 14.56 4.96 6.39
CA SER A 157 14.08 6.35 6.40
C SER A 157 12.68 6.53 5.81
N PHE A 158 12.20 5.55 5.03
CA PHE A 158 10.88 5.55 4.41
C PHE A 158 9.84 4.75 5.20
N GLY A 159 10.17 4.33 6.44
CA GLY A 159 9.27 3.55 7.27
C GLY A 159 8.98 2.16 6.70
N LEU A 160 9.91 1.61 5.93
CA LEU A 160 9.85 0.30 5.27
C LEU A 160 11.03 -0.57 5.69
N LEU A 161 11.01 -1.84 5.29
CA LEU A 161 12.13 -2.76 5.45
C LEU A 161 13.12 -2.60 4.29
N ASP A 162 14.40 -2.86 4.53
CA ASP A 162 15.43 -2.74 3.49
C ASP A 162 15.50 -3.96 2.58
N ASN A 163 15.07 -5.14 3.06
CA ASN A 163 15.15 -6.40 2.32
C ASN A 163 14.10 -7.43 2.80
N GLU A 164 13.98 -8.52 2.05
CA GLU A 164 13.02 -9.61 2.33
C GLU A 164 13.35 -10.39 3.62
N GLU A 165 14.63 -10.54 4.00
CA GLU A 165 15.02 -11.24 5.23
C GLU A 165 14.47 -10.55 6.48
N GLN A 166 14.48 -9.21 6.48
CA GLN A 166 13.84 -8.42 7.54
C GLN A 166 12.32 -8.63 7.61
N ALA A 167 11.67 -9.01 6.50
CA ALA A 167 10.24 -9.28 6.50
C ALA A 167 9.90 -10.59 7.21
N ASP A 168 10.70 -11.63 6.98
CA ASP A 168 10.56 -12.89 7.72
C ASP A 168 10.76 -12.69 9.22
N ASP A 169 11.75 -11.89 9.60
CA ASP A 169 11.99 -11.56 11.00
C ASP A 169 10.88 -10.71 11.61
N PHE A 170 10.34 -9.75 10.85
CA PHE A 170 9.16 -8.98 11.27
C PHE A 170 7.98 -9.91 11.57
N LEU A 171 7.66 -10.84 10.66
CA LEU A 171 6.54 -11.77 10.83
C LEU A 171 6.72 -12.70 12.03
N LYS A 172 7.94 -13.20 12.28
CA LYS A 172 8.23 -13.98 13.49
C LYS A 172 7.98 -13.18 14.77
N GLN A 173 8.37 -11.90 14.81
CA GLN A 173 8.13 -11.06 15.98
C GLN A 173 6.65 -10.70 16.11
N TYR A 174 5.97 -10.42 15.00
CA TYR A 174 4.55 -10.15 14.97
C TYR A 174 3.76 -11.32 15.55
N ASN A 175 4.02 -12.55 15.09
CA ASN A 175 3.34 -13.74 15.59
C ASN A 175 3.61 -13.98 17.08
N LYS A 176 4.83 -13.75 17.57
CA LYS A 176 5.12 -13.82 19.01
C LYS A 176 4.33 -12.80 19.82
N LEU A 177 4.11 -11.60 19.29
CA LEU A 177 3.28 -10.59 19.95
C LEU A 177 1.80 -10.94 19.88
N ALA A 178 1.36 -11.59 18.80
CA ALA A 178 -0.01 -12.11 18.67
C ALA A 178 -0.28 -13.22 19.70
N ASP A 179 0.66 -14.14 19.90
CA ASP A 179 0.57 -15.19 20.93
C ASP A 179 0.48 -14.63 22.37
N LEU A 180 0.88 -13.37 22.55
CA LEU A 180 0.84 -12.62 23.81
C LEU A 180 -0.34 -11.63 23.86
N ASP A 181 -1.32 -11.74 22.95
CA ASP A 181 -2.48 -10.85 22.81
C ASP A 181 -2.11 -9.35 22.71
N SER A 182 -0.90 -9.05 22.24
CA SER A 182 -0.38 -7.67 22.14
C SER A 182 -0.67 -7.02 20.79
N VAL A 183 -0.89 -7.84 19.74
CA VAL A 183 -1.35 -7.44 18.40
C VAL A 183 -2.40 -8.42 17.93
N ASP A 184 -3.20 -8.02 16.94
CA ASP A 184 -4.20 -8.93 16.36
C ASP A 184 -3.53 -10.11 15.66
N PRO A 185 -3.97 -11.36 15.91
CA PRO A 185 -3.42 -12.52 15.22
C PRO A 185 -3.68 -12.42 13.73
N LEU A 186 -2.72 -12.87 12.94
CA LEU A 186 -2.92 -13.05 11.51
C LEU A 186 -4.01 -14.12 11.34
N LEU A 187 -5.16 -13.72 10.81
CA LEU A 187 -6.20 -14.68 10.50
C LEU A 187 -5.71 -15.54 9.32
N ASP A 188 -5.66 -16.86 9.52
CA ASP A 188 -5.39 -17.87 8.48
C ASP A 188 -6.39 -17.82 7.30
N ASN A 189 -7.39 -16.95 7.36
CA ASN A 189 -8.52 -16.87 6.44
C ASN A 189 -8.29 -15.94 5.23
N SER A 190 -7.15 -15.23 5.13
CA SER A 190 -6.84 -14.54 3.88
C SER A 190 -6.52 -15.58 2.80
N SER A 191 -7.30 -15.62 1.72
CA SER A 191 -7.17 -16.66 0.68
C SER A 191 -5.77 -16.72 0.04
N TYR A 192 -4.98 -15.65 0.20
CA TYR A 192 -3.63 -15.53 -0.37
C TYR A 192 -2.52 -15.28 0.66
N GLY A 193 -2.84 -15.16 1.96
CA GLY A 193 -1.84 -14.97 3.02
C GLY A 193 -1.15 -13.60 2.98
N VAL A 194 0.04 -13.56 3.60
CA VAL A 194 0.92 -12.38 3.61
C VAL A 194 1.80 -12.34 2.37
N ASP A 195 2.11 -11.14 1.88
CA ASP A 195 3.05 -10.88 0.81
C ASP A 195 4.07 -9.80 1.20
N CYS A 196 5.30 -9.94 0.69
CA CYS A 196 6.36 -8.96 0.84
C CYS A 196 6.50 -8.19 -0.47
N ILE A 197 6.08 -6.92 -0.45
CA ILE A 197 5.94 -6.11 -1.65
C ILE A 197 7.06 -5.07 -1.66
N ARG A 198 7.91 -5.13 -2.68
CA ARG A 198 8.94 -4.10 -2.88
C ARG A 198 8.29 -2.84 -3.44
N VAL A 199 8.56 -1.70 -2.84
CA VAL A 199 7.97 -0.40 -3.17
C VAL A 199 9.02 0.53 -3.75
N GLY A 200 8.70 1.20 -4.85
CA GLY A 200 9.58 2.16 -5.50
C GLY A 200 8.81 3.34 -6.09
N VAL A 201 9.57 4.36 -6.48
CA VAL A 201 9.08 5.55 -7.19
C VAL A 201 9.87 5.74 -8.49
N LEU A 202 9.26 6.43 -9.44
CA LEU A 202 9.84 6.78 -10.74
C LEU A 202 10.64 8.07 -10.65
#